data_AF-A0A2J7TCQ0-F1
#
_entry.id   AF-A0A2J7TCQ0-F1
#
_cell.length_a   1.000
_cell.length_b   1.000
_cell.length_c   1.000
_cell.angle_alpha   90.00
_cell.angle_beta   90.00
_cell.angle_gamma   90.00
#
_symmetry.space_group_name_H-M   'P 1'
#
loop_
_entity.id
_entity.type
_entity.pdbx_description
1 polymer ?
#
loop_
_entity_poly.entity_id
_entity_poly.type
_entity_poly.pdbx_seq_one_letter_code
_entity_poly.pdbx_strand_id
1 'polypeptide(L)'
;MVRGSSRAGFTLIEALVALAVIAVCLAAIGSLVASNTRSVRQIEQRLALVSALRKIEAALPNRARLTEELSGEMGSADFSIGSTPFPDPSPPPSTKAAPAWTPQRIVITVRGETGSMIEVETLRLIPSETQ
;
A
#
# COMPACT_ATOMS: atom_id res chain seq x y z
N MET A 1 39.88 -60.18 -30.21
CA MET A 1 39.61 -60.34 -28.77
C MET A 1 38.64 -59.24 -28.37
N VAL A 2 37.38 -59.62 -28.11
CA VAL A 2 36.22 -58.71 -28.04
C VAL A 2 36.27 -57.89 -26.75
N ARG A 3 36.12 -56.56 -26.87
CA ARG A 3 35.92 -55.63 -25.75
C ARG A 3 34.58 -55.93 -25.10
N GLY A 4 34.58 -56.41 -23.86
CA GLY A 4 33.38 -56.54 -23.05
C GLY A 4 32.89 -55.15 -22.63
N SER A 5 31.74 -54.73 -23.18
CA SER A 5 31.04 -53.48 -22.85
C SER A 5 30.89 -53.27 -21.35
N SER A 6 31.31 -52.10 -20.85
CA SER A 6 30.86 -51.55 -19.57
C SER A 6 29.35 -51.33 -19.59
N ARG A 7 28.57 -52.36 -19.26
CA ARG A 7 27.15 -52.21 -18.94
C ARG A 7 27.04 -51.66 -17.52
N ALA A 8 27.30 -50.37 -17.37
CA ALA A 8 26.97 -49.63 -16.15
C ALA A 8 25.45 -49.43 -16.14
N GLY A 9 24.72 -50.45 -15.68
CA GLY A 9 23.29 -50.32 -15.40
C GLY A 9 23.10 -49.40 -14.21
N PHE A 10 22.28 -48.35 -14.37
CA PHE A 10 21.85 -47.46 -13.29
C PHE A 10 21.39 -48.30 -12.10
N THR A 11 22.04 -48.15 -10.96
CA THR A 11 21.64 -48.88 -9.75
C THR A 11 20.32 -48.33 -9.21
N LEU A 12 19.54 -49.14 -8.50
CA LEU A 12 18.29 -48.69 -7.86
C LEU A 12 18.54 -47.50 -6.93
N ILE A 13 19.69 -47.49 -6.23
CA ILE A 13 20.15 -46.37 -5.40
C ILE A 13 20.35 -45.09 -6.21
N GLU A 14 20.95 -45.18 -7.40
CA GLU A 14 21.18 -44.01 -8.24
C GLU A 14 19.87 -43.39 -8.73
N ALA A 15 18.90 -44.23 -9.13
CA ALA A 15 17.56 -43.76 -9.48
C ALA A 15 16.84 -43.11 -8.29
N LEU A 16 16.99 -43.66 -7.09
CA LEU A 16 16.43 -43.10 -5.86
C LEU A 16 17.06 -41.73 -5.53
N VAL A 17 18.39 -41.62 -5.64
CA VAL A 17 19.11 -40.36 -5.42
C VAL A 17 18.70 -39.32 -6.46
N ALA A 18 18.62 -39.69 -7.73
CA ALA A 18 18.16 -38.80 -8.80
C ALA A 18 16.74 -38.29 -8.54
N LEU A 19 15.82 -39.18 -8.15
CA LEU A 19 14.46 -38.81 -7.79
C LEU A 19 14.42 -37.89 -6.57
N ALA A 20 15.22 -38.17 -5.55
CA ALA A 20 15.31 -37.33 -4.36
C ALA A 20 15.80 -35.91 -4.71
N VAL A 21 16.83 -35.79 -5.56
CA VAL A 21 17.34 -34.51 -6.04
C VAL A 21 16.26 -33.76 -6.83
N ILE A 22 15.57 -34.43 -7.75
CA ILE A 22 14.48 -33.82 -8.52
C ILE A 22 13.36 -33.34 -7.59
N ALA A 23 12.96 -34.14 -6.60
CA ALA A 23 11.93 -33.77 -5.64
C ALA A 23 12.33 -32.53 -4.83
N VAL A 24 13.58 -32.47 -4.36
CA VAL A 24 14.11 -31.30 -3.64
C VAL A 24 14.14 -30.07 -4.54
N CYS A 25 14.59 -30.19 -5.79
CA CYS A 25 14.58 -29.10 -6.76
C CYS A 25 13.16 -28.57 -7.03
N LEU A 26 12.20 -29.47 -7.25
CA LEU A 26 10.79 -29.09 -7.47
C LEU A 26 10.18 -28.42 -6.23
N ALA A 27 10.49 -28.91 -5.03
CA ALA A 27 10.04 -28.29 -3.79
C ALA A 27 10.62 -26.87 -3.62
N ALA A 28 11.91 -26.69 -3.93
CA ALA A 28 12.56 -25.38 -3.87
C ALA A 28 11.95 -24.39 -4.87
N ILE A 29 11.71 -24.83 -6.11
CA ILE A 29 11.05 -24.01 -7.14
C ILE A 29 9.62 -23.66 -6.71
N GLY A 30 8.85 -24.65 -6.24
CA GLY A 30 7.49 -24.43 -5.77
C GLY A 30 7.42 -23.42 -4.63
N SER A 31 8.34 -23.52 -3.67
CA SER A 31 8.48 -22.56 -2.56
C SER A 31 8.79 -21.14 -3.05
N LEU A 32 9.72 -21.02 -4.01
CA LEU A 32 10.10 -19.73 -4.61
C LEU A 32 8.95 -19.09 -5.40
N VAL A 33 8.21 -19.88 -6.18
CA VAL A 33 7.04 -19.37 -6.91
C VAL A 33 5.95 -18.93 -5.93
N ALA A 34 5.70 -19.71 -4.89
CA ALA A 34 4.73 -19.37 -3.86
C ALA A 34 5.12 -18.10 -3.08
N SER A 35 6.41 -17.89 -2.79
CA SER A 35 6.86 -16.66 -2.13
C SER A 35 6.75 -15.47 -3.07
N ASN A 36 7.20 -15.59 -4.33
CA ASN A 36 7.15 -14.51 -5.31
C ASN A 36 5.70 -14.07 -5.60
N THR A 37 4.77 -15.01 -5.79
CA THR A 37 3.35 -14.70 -6.03
C THR A 37 2.71 -13.98 -4.84
N ARG A 38 3.03 -14.38 -3.59
CA ARG A 38 2.58 -13.67 -2.39
C ARG A 38 3.14 -12.25 -2.33
N SER A 39 4.42 -12.06 -2.65
CA SER A 39 5.05 -10.74 -2.68
C SER A 39 4.43 -9.81 -3.73
N VAL A 40 4.20 -10.30 -4.95
CA VAL A 40 3.54 -9.52 -6.01
C VAL A 40 2.13 -9.11 -5.58
N ARG A 41 1.35 -10.03 -5.01
CA ARG A 41 -0.01 -9.72 -4.54
C ARG A 41 -0.02 -8.66 -3.45
N GLN A 42 0.94 -8.66 -2.53
CA GLN A 42 1.07 -7.61 -1.51
C GLN A 42 1.39 -6.24 -2.11
N ILE A 43 2.23 -6.20 -3.15
CA ILE A 43 2.57 -4.96 -3.86
C ILE A 43 1.35 -4.43 -4.61
N GLU A 44 0.62 -5.29 -5.33
CA GLU A 44 -0.61 -4.92 -6.04
C GLU A 44 -1.66 -4.35 -5.09
N GLN A 45 -1.87 -4.99 -3.93
CA GLN A 45 -2.80 -4.49 -2.90
C GLN A 45 -2.40 -3.09 -2.40
N ARG A 46 -1.10 -2.86 -2.13
CA ARG A 46 -0.61 -1.54 -1.72
C ARG A 46 -0.76 -0.51 -2.83
N LEU A 47 -0.46 -0.87 -4.08
CA LEU A 47 -0.60 0.02 -5.22
C LEU A 47 -2.05 0.41 -5.46
N ALA A 48 -2.98 -0.54 -5.32
CA ALA A 48 -4.41 -0.28 -5.41
C ALA A 48 -4.85 0.77 -4.38
N LEU A 49 -4.46 0.62 -3.11
CA LEU A 49 -4.76 1.59 -2.05
C LEU A 49 -4.15 2.97 -2.33
N VAL A 50 -2.88 3.04 -2.72
CA VAL A 50 -2.21 4.32 -3.04
C VAL A 50 -2.86 4.99 -4.26
N SER A 51 -3.28 4.19 -5.25
CA SER A 51 -3.98 4.72 -6.43
C SER A 51 -5.35 5.28 -6.08
N ALA A 52 -6.10 4.62 -5.19
CA ALA A 52 -7.38 5.09 -4.68
C ALA A 52 -7.21 6.39 -3.89
N LEU A 53 -6.21 6.44 -2.99
CA LEU A 53 -5.87 7.63 -2.24
C LEU A 53 -5.56 8.82 -3.18
N ARG A 54 -4.72 8.63 -4.20
CA ARG A 54 -4.40 9.70 -5.17
C ARG A 54 -5.63 10.18 -5.93
N LYS A 55 -6.57 9.29 -6.27
CA LYS A 55 -7.84 9.67 -6.91
C LYS A 55 -8.71 10.49 -5.96
N ILE A 56 -8.79 10.09 -4.69
CA ILE A 56 -9.52 10.83 -3.65
C ILE A 56 -8.89 12.21 -3.44
N GLU A 57 -7.56 12.28 -3.33
CA GLU A 57 -6.82 13.53 -3.19
C GLU A 57 -7.07 14.47 -4.38
N ALA A 58 -7.05 13.95 -5.61
CA ALA A 58 -7.35 14.72 -6.82
C ALA A 58 -8.82 15.16 -6.90
N ALA A 59 -9.74 14.41 -6.30
CA ALA A 59 -11.15 14.71 -6.22
C ALA A 59 -11.53 15.60 -5.01
N LEU A 60 -10.56 15.96 -4.15
CA LEU A 60 -10.85 16.79 -2.99
C LEU A 60 -11.48 18.11 -3.41
N PRO A 61 -12.58 18.52 -2.75
CA PRO A 61 -13.22 19.79 -3.03
C PRO A 61 -12.26 20.95 -2.74
N ASN A 62 -12.59 22.13 -3.28
CA ASN A 62 -11.83 23.35 -3.07
C ASN A 62 -11.53 23.54 -1.56
N ARG A 63 -10.32 23.98 -1.23
CA ARG A 63 -9.80 24.16 0.14
C ARG A 63 -10.76 24.87 1.11
N ALA A 64 -11.62 25.76 0.61
CA ALA A 64 -12.62 26.47 1.41
C ALA A 64 -13.82 25.58 1.87
N ARG A 65 -14.00 24.38 1.30
CA ARG A 65 -15.11 23.45 1.59
C ARG A 65 -14.68 22.22 2.38
N LEU A 66 -13.44 22.13 2.83
CA LEU A 66 -12.91 20.99 3.60
C LEU A 66 -13.19 21.08 5.10
N THR A 67 -14.06 22.00 5.52
CA THR A 67 -14.41 22.22 6.93
C THR A 67 -15.39 21.17 7.45
N GLU A 68 -16.06 20.44 6.57
CA GLU A 68 -17.03 19.39 6.91
C GLU A 68 -16.42 18.00 6.69
N GLU A 69 -16.85 17.04 7.51
CA GLU A 69 -16.46 15.63 7.37
C GLU A 69 -17.08 15.06 6.08
N LEU A 70 -16.23 14.62 5.15
CA LEU A 70 -16.64 14.10 3.85
C LEU A 70 -16.41 12.59 3.82
N SER A 71 -17.48 11.83 3.58
CA SER A 71 -17.41 10.38 3.41
C SER A 71 -18.06 9.96 2.10
N GLY A 72 -17.64 8.82 1.56
CA GLY A 72 -18.20 8.29 0.32
C GLY A 72 -17.49 7.03 -0.14
N GLU A 73 -17.90 6.57 -1.32
CA GLU A 73 -17.34 5.41 -2.00
C GLU A 73 -16.66 5.89 -3.30
N MET A 74 -15.47 5.36 -3.58
CA MET A 74 -14.71 5.66 -4.79
C MET A 74 -14.25 4.36 -5.45
N GLY A 75 -14.99 3.93 -6.48
CA GLY A 75 -14.76 2.64 -7.10
C GLY A 75 -15.23 1.52 -6.17
N SER A 76 -14.30 0.78 -5.58
CA SER A 76 -14.59 -0.27 -4.60
C SER A 76 -13.98 -0.02 -3.22
N ALA A 77 -13.49 1.19 -2.99
CA ALA A 77 -12.94 1.60 -1.71
C ALA A 77 -13.85 2.63 -1.04
N ASP A 78 -14.12 2.42 0.24
CA ASP A 78 -14.77 3.42 1.09
C ASP A 78 -13.74 4.43 1.56
N PHE A 79 -14.13 5.69 1.69
CA PHE A 79 -13.28 6.73 2.24
C PHE A 79 -14.03 7.63 3.22
N SER A 80 -13.28 8.17 4.18
CA SER A 80 -13.70 9.26 5.06
C SER A 80 -12.58 10.29 5.17
N ILE A 81 -12.95 11.56 5.20
CA ILE A 81 -12.07 12.71 5.33
C ILE A 81 -12.57 13.52 6.51
N GLY A 82 -11.79 13.53 7.59
CA GLY A 82 -12.02 14.41 8.72
C GLY A 82 -11.16 15.67 8.62
N SER A 83 -11.69 16.79 9.06
CA SER A 83 -10.92 18.02 9.23
C SER A 83 -11.04 18.55 10.65
N THR A 84 -9.90 18.90 11.24
CA THR A 84 -9.82 19.48 12.58
C THR A 84 -8.90 20.70 12.57
N PRO A 85 -9.22 21.78 13.30
CA PRO A 85 -8.29 22.91 13.45
C PRO A 85 -6.95 22.42 14.00
N PHE A 86 -5.84 22.82 13.36
CA PHE A 86 -4.52 22.51 13.88
C PHE A 86 -4.11 23.60 14.88
N PRO A 87 -3.88 23.27 16.17
CA PRO A 87 -3.45 24.25 17.15
C PRO A 87 -2.03 24.73 16.80
N ASP A 88 -1.90 26.03 16.51
CA ASP A 88 -0.60 26.63 16.20
C ASP A 88 0.25 26.71 17.49
N PRO A 89 1.41 26.02 17.55
CA PRO A 89 2.28 26.05 18.72
C PRO A 89 2.97 27.41 18.94
N SER A 90 2.93 28.33 17.98
CA SER A 90 3.55 29.65 18.07
C SER A 90 2.60 30.74 17.52
N PRO A 91 1.57 31.14 18.29
CA PRO A 91 0.63 32.16 17.83
C PRO A 91 1.37 33.45 17.45
N PRO A 92 0.96 34.13 16.36
CA PRO A 92 1.59 35.38 15.97
C PRO A 92 1.49 36.40 17.10
N PRO A 93 2.51 37.28 17.27
CA PRO A 93 2.46 38.32 18.28
C PRO A 93 1.21 39.18 18.09
N SER A 94 0.54 39.55 19.19
CA SER A 94 -0.73 40.29 19.21
C SER A 94 -0.70 41.66 18.52
N THR A 95 0.48 42.12 18.11
CA THR A 95 0.73 43.34 17.34
C THR A 95 0.63 43.16 15.82
N LYS A 96 0.49 41.93 15.32
CA LYS A 96 0.28 41.66 13.88
C LYS A 96 -1.20 41.41 13.56
N ALA A 97 -1.59 41.81 12.35
CA ALA A 97 -2.90 41.49 11.79
C ALA A 97 -3.14 39.96 11.82
N ALA A 98 -4.41 39.58 11.95
CA ALA A 98 -4.82 38.18 11.95
C ALA A 98 -4.25 37.45 10.72
N PRO A 99 -3.72 36.23 10.89
CA PRO A 99 -3.14 35.48 9.77
C PRO A 99 -4.22 35.18 8.73
N ALA A 100 -3.94 35.49 7.45
CA ALA A 100 -4.85 35.27 6.32
C ALA A 100 -5.15 33.78 6.02
N TRP A 101 -4.49 32.88 6.74
CA TRP A 101 -4.59 31.44 6.56
C TRP A 101 -4.59 30.75 7.91
N THR A 102 -5.51 29.82 8.11
CA THR A 102 -5.60 28.98 9.31
C THR A 102 -5.22 27.55 8.95
N PRO A 103 -4.29 26.91 9.68
CA PRO A 103 -3.95 25.52 9.44
C PRO A 103 -5.07 24.59 9.92
N GLN A 104 -5.45 23.65 9.07
CA GLN A 104 -6.31 22.52 9.42
C GLN A 104 -5.55 21.21 9.21
N ARG A 105 -5.72 20.30 10.17
CA ARG A 105 -5.31 18.91 10.06
C ARG A 105 -6.40 18.14 9.34
N ILE A 106 -6.05 17.58 8.19
CA ILE A 106 -6.93 16.75 7.38
C ILE A 106 -6.47 15.30 7.51
N VAL A 107 -7.37 14.44 7.94
CA VAL A 107 -7.14 13.00 8.06
C VAL A 107 -7.96 12.31 6.98
N ILE A 108 -7.28 11.67 6.04
CA ILE A 108 -7.90 10.89 4.96
C ILE A 108 -7.74 9.42 5.31
N THR A 109 -8.87 8.75 5.48
CA THR A 109 -8.94 7.33 5.73
C THR A 109 -9.52 6.65 4.50
N VAL A 110 -8.83 5.65 3.96
CA VAL A 110 -9.30 4.83 2.83
C VAL A 110 -9.31 3.36 3.25
N ARG A 111 -10.44 2.70 3.03
CA ARG A 111 -10.64 1.27 3.30
C ARG A 111 -10.93 0.56 1.98
N GLY A 112 -10.07 -0.40 1.62
CA GLY A 112 -10.30 -1.26 0.45
C GLY A 112 -11.23 -2.44 0.75
N GLU A 113 -11.74 -3.08 -0.30
CA GLU A 113 -12.68 -4.22 -0.23
C GLU A 113 -12.20 -5.38 0.67
N THR A 114 -10.90 -5.61 0.73
CA THR A 114 -10.29 -6.70 1.52
C THR A 114 -10.16 -6.36 3.01
N GLY A 115 -10.66 -5.20 3.44
CA GLY A 115 -10.54 -4.68 4.81
C GLY A 115 -9.20 -4.00 5.10
N SER A 116 -8.28 -3.93 4.13
CA SER A 116 -7.04 -3.16 4.28
C SER A 116 -7.34 -1.67 4.38
N MET A 117 -6.73 -0.99 5.34
CA MET A 117 -6.95 0.43 5.64
C MET A 117 -5.64 1.21 5.51
N ILE A 118 -5.70 2.39 4.91
CA ILE A 118 -4.62 3.37 4.91
C ILE A 118 -5.16 4.69 5.45
N GLU A 119 -4.42 5.28 6.37
CA GLU A 119 -4.69 6.60 6.92
C GLU A 119 -3.55 7.53 6.53
N VAL A 120 -3.91 8.71 6.03
CA VAL A 120 -2.97 9.77 5.67
C VAL A 120 -3.39 11.04 6.35
N GLU A 121 -2.51 11.53 7.21
CA GLU A 121 -2.64 12.85 7.83
C GLU A 121 -1.87 13.87 7.00
N THR A 122 -2.51 15.00 6.70
CA THR A 122 -1.90 16.14 6.04
C THR A 122 -2.31 17.45 6.68
N LEU A 123 -1.48 18.47 6.53
CA LEU A 123 -1.77 19.83 6.97
C LEU A 123 -2.14 20.69 5.77
N ARG A 124 -3.30 21.33 5.83
CA ARG A 124 -3.77 22.21 4.77
C ARG A 124 -4.09 23.59 5.33
N LEU A 125 -3.65 24.62 4.62
CA LEU A 125 -3.98 26.00 4.92
C LEU A 125 -5.32 26.35 4.27
N ILE A 126 -6.29 26.74 5.07
CA ILE A 126 -7.54 27.33 4.60
C ILE A 126 -7.46 28.85 4.73
N PRO A 127 -8.01 29.63 3.79
CA PRO A 127 -8.14 31.07 4.00
C PRO A 127 -8.94 31.29 5.27
N SER A 128 -8.41 32.11 6.19
CA SER A 128 -9.22 32.61 7.29
C SER A 128 -10.36 33.40 6.67
N GLU A 129 -11.61 33.08 7.01
CA GLU A 129 -12.78 33.77 6.47
C GLU A 129 -12.60 35.28 6.71
N THR A 130 -12.38 36.03 5.63
CA THR A 130 -12.32 37.49 5.66
C THR A 130 -13.74 37.93 5.99
N GLN A 131 -13.99 38.30 7.25
CA GLN A 131 -15.22 38.96 7.66
C GLN A 131 -15.34 40.31 6.96
#